data_AF-A0A963I7X0-F1
#
_entry.id   AF-A0A963I7X0-F1
#
_cell.length_a   1.000
_cell.length_b   1.000
_cell.length_c   1.000
_cell.angle_alpha   90.00
_cell.angle_beta   90.00
_cell.angle_gamma   90.00
#
_symmetry.space_group_name_H-M   'P 1'
#
loop_
_entity.id
_entity.type
_entity.pdbx_description
1 polymer ?
#
loop_
_entity_poly.entity_id
_entity_poly.type
_entity_poly.pdbx_seq_one_letter_code
_entity_poly.pdbx_strand_id
1 'polypeptide(L)' 'MSKTSSTSSRSPMSSAAAARIQSAAAKANGGSTPAGSFASRAQAAAAANAKFGKK' A
#
# COMPACT_ATOMS: atom_id res chain seq x y z
N MET A 1 -15.73 5.04 -22.27
CA MET A 1 -15.26 4.95 -20.87
C MET A 1 -13.74 4.81 -20.89
N SER A 2 -13.00 5.92 -20.77
CA SER A 2 -11.54 5.91 -20.90
C SER A 2 -10.89 5.39 -19.60
N LYS A 3 -10.42 4.14 -19.58
CA LYS A 3 -9.47 3.67 -18.57
C LYS A 3 -8.07 3.82 -19.13
N THR A 4 -7.57 5.05 -19.21
CA THR A 4 -6.15 5.29 -19.43
C THR A 4 -5.44 5.14 -18.08
N SER A 5 -4.65 4.09 -17.89
CA SER A 5 -3.52 4.17 -16.97
C SER A 5 -2.48 3.14 -17.38
N SER A 6 -1.37 3.66 -17.88
CA SER A 6 -0.22 2.95 -18.42
C SER A 6 0.34 1.89 -17.49
N THR A 7 0.48 0.69 -18.03
CA THR A 7 1.43 -0.35 -17.61
C THR A 7 2.86 0.14 -17.81
N SER A 8 3.32 1.07 -16.98
CA SER A 8 4.74 1.31 -16.77
C SER A 8 5.17 0.43 -15.60
N SER A 9 6.17 -0.43 -15.81
CA SER A 9 6.83 -1.35 -14.86
C SER A 9 6.63 -1.02 -13.37
N ARG A 10 5.44 -1.32 -12.83
CA ARG A 10 5.04 -0.88 -11.50
C ARG A 10 5.55 -1.91 -10.50
N SER A 11 6.60 -1.57 -9.77
CA SER A 11 7.08 -2.41 -8.68
C SER A 11 5.92 -2.67 -7.71
N PRO A 12 5.58 -3.94 -7.45
CA PRO A 12 4.52 -4.28 -6.53
C PRO A 12 4.85 -3.71 -5.15
N MET A 13 3.82 -3.22 -4.47
CA MET A 13 3.89 -2.83 -3.08
C MET A 13 4.38 -4.02 -2.25
N SER A 14 5.53 -3.89 -1.59
CA SER A 14 6.08 -4.93 -0.72
C SER A 14 5.64 -4.74 0.73
N SER A 15 5.63 -5.83 1.51
CA SER A 15 5.30 -5.80 2.94
C SER A 15 6.24 -4.87 3.72
N ALA A 16 7.53 -4.84 3.36
CA ALA A 16 8.51 -3.95 3.99
C ALA A 16 8.23 -2.47 3.70
N ALA A 17 7.85 -2.13 2.47
CA ALA A 17 7.47 -0.77 2.12
C ALA A 17 6.17 -0.35 2.84
N ALA A 18 5.18 -1.25 2.90
CA ALA A 18 3.93 -1.00 3.61
C ALA A 18 4.15 -0.78 5.11
N ALA A 19 5.02 -1.55 5.77
CA ALA A 19 5.36 -1.39 7.19
C ALA A 19 5.99 -0.02 7.47
N ARG A 20 6.89 0.47 6.61
CA ARG A 20 7.48 1.81 6.74
C ARG A 20 6.42 2.90 6.63
N ILE A 21 5.53 2.78 5.66
CA ILE A 21 4.45 3.74 5.43
C ILE A 21 3.47 3.75 6.61
N GLN A 22 3.12 2.58 7.13
CA GLN A 22 2.27 2.46 8.31
C GLN A 22 2.94 3.08 9.54
N SER A 23 4.22 2.83 9.77
CA SER A 23 4.97 3.41 10.90
C SER A 23 5.01 4.93 10.83
N ALA A 24 5.32 5.51 9.67
CA ALA A 24 5.33 6.96 9.47
C ALA A 24 3.96 7.59 9.73
N ALA A 25 2.89 6.96 9.22
CA ALA A 25 1.53 7.43 9.43
C ALA A 25 1.09 7.29 10.90
N ALA A 26 1.39 6.17 11.55
CA ALA A 26 1.09 5.98 12.97
C ALA A 26 1.79 7.03 13.83
N LYS A 27 3.08 7.30 13.59
CA LYS A 27 3.82 8.36 14.30
C LYS A 27 3.18 9.74 14.13
N ALA A 28 2.68 10.05 12.94
CA ALA A 28 2.04 11.33 12.65
C ALA A 28 0.62 11.46 13.24
N ASN A 29 -0.06 10.35 13.53
CA ASN A 29 -1.47 10.33 13.96
C ASN A 29 -1.65 9.69 15.34
N GLY A 30 -0.64 9.80 16.22
CA GLY A 30 -0.77 9.33 17.62
C GLY A 30 -0.92 7.81 17.78
N GLY A 31 -0.31 7.03 16.89
CA GLY A 31 -0.34 5.56 16.91
C GLY A 31 -1.39 4.93 16.01
N SER A 32 -2.24 5.72 15.34
CA SER A 32 -3.31 5.21 14.48
C SER A 32 -3.08 5.48 13.00
N THR A 33 -3.68 4.69 12.12
CA THR A 33 -3.70 4.96 10.67
C THR A 33 -5.13 5.26 10.22
N PRO A 34 -5.43 6.50 9.78
CA PRO A 34 -6.78 6.87 9.35
C PRO A 34 -7.27 6.02 8.17
N ALA A 35 -8.56 5.65 8.20
CA ALA A 35 -9.20 4.99 7.06
C ALA A 35 -9.15 5.88 5.80
N GLY A 36 -8.93 5.26 4.63
CA GLY A 36 -8.77 6.00 3.37
C GLY A 36 -7.42 6.72 3.20
N SER A 37 -6.55 6.73 4.21
CA SER A 37 -5.21 7.29 4.10
C SER A 37 -4.32 6.49 3.13
N PHE A 38 -3.22 7.11 2.69
CA PHE A 38 -2.22 6.44 1.88
C PHE A 38 -1.68 5.17 2.55
N ALA A 39 -1.54 5.15 3.88
CA ALA A 39 -1.10 3.97 4.62
C ALA A 39 -2.08 2.80 4.49
N SER A 40 -3.38 3.07 4.59
CA SER A 40 -4.43 2.05 4.42
C SER A 40 -4.42 1.47 3.00
N ARG A 41 -4.17 2.32 1.99
CA ARG A 41 -4.04 1.89 0.58
C ARG A 41 -2.76 1.08 0.35
N ALA A 42 -1.66 1.48 0.98
CA ALA A 42 -0.38 0.79 0.96
C ALA A 42 -0.48 -0.64 1.56
N GLN A 43 -1.14 -0.78 2.70
CA GLN A 43 -1.40 -2.08 3.32
C GLN A 43 -2.30 -2.95 2.44
N ALA A 44 -3.39 -2.40 1.90
CA ALA A 44 -4.27 -3.13 0.99
C ALA A 44 -3.53 -3.63 -0.25
N ALA A 45 -2.64 -2.81 -0.83
CA ALA A 45 -1.82 -3.20 -1.97
C ALA A 45 -0.81 -4.29 -1.60
N ALA A 46 -0.13 -4.20 -0.45
CA ALA A 46 0.78 -5.25 0.01
C ALA A 46 0.04 -6.56 0.28
N ALA A 47 -1.14 -6.52 0.91
CA ALA A 47 -1.96 -7.69 1.15
C ALA A 47 -2.47 -8.32 -0.16
N ALA A 48 -2.89 -7.49 -1.12
CA ALA A 48 -3.27 -7.96 -2.45
C ALA A 48 -2.08 -8.66 -3.13
N ASN A 49 -0.91 -8.03 -3.15
CA ASN A 49 0.30 -8.59 -3.76
C ASN A 49 0.78 -9.86 -3.05
N ALA A 50 0.63 -9.94 -1.72
CA ALA A 50 0.94 -11.15 -0.96
C ALA A 50 0.03 -12.33 -1.34
N LYS A 51 -1.23 -12.06 -1.74
CA LYS A 51 -2.15 -13.10 -2.26
C LYS A 51 -1.76 -13.56 -3.67
N PHE A 52 -1.23 -12.66 -4.49
CA PHE A 52 -0.79 -12.99 -5.86
C PHE A 52 0.65 -13.51 -5.95
N GLY A 53 1.48 -13.28 -4.92
CA GLY A 53 2.87 -13.72 -4.81
C GLY A 53 3.09 -15.02 -4.03
N LYS A 54 2.01 -15.69 -3.59
CA LYS A 54 2.07 -17.03 -3.00
C LYS A 54 2.00 -18.09 -4.11
N LYS A 55 3.13 -18.32 -4.78
CA LYS A 55 3.40 -19.54 -5.53
C LYS A 55 4.67 -20.17 -4.98
#